data_AF-A0A5B2Z3Y2-F1
#
_entry.id   AF-A0A5B2Z3Y2-F1
#
_cell.length_a   1.000
_cell.length_b   1.000
_cell.length_c   1.000
_cell.angle_alpha   90.00
_cell.angle_beta   90.00
_cell.angle_gamma   90.00
#
_symmetry.space_group_name_H-M   'P 1'
#
loop_
_entity.id
_entity.type
_entity.pdbx_description
1 polymer ?
#
loop_
_entity_poly.entity_id
_entity_poly.type
_entity_poly.pdbx_seq_one_letter_code
_entity_poly.pdbx_strand_id
1 'polypeptide(L)'
;MNHELSNHIQSLNEMHLRPQVYSHLSNNPDKRMEPNSFHRLNILYNKVVVIGLGQLGLPVAKYVKEHGFDTYGYDINQKAMQSAET
;
A
#
# COMPACT_ATOMS: atom_id res chain seq x y z
N MET A 1 7.80 -19.39 -24.38
CA MET A 1 7.62 -18.35 -23.35
C MET A 1 7.76 -19.06 -22.01
N ASN A 2 8.79 -18.73 -21.24
CA ASN A 2 9.31 -19.58 -20.17
C ASN A 2 8.35 -19.62 -18.96
N HIS A 3 8.02 -20.83 -18.52
CA HIS A 3 7.04 -21.11 -17.46
C HIS A 3 7.34 -20.37 -16.15
N GLU A 4 8.62 -20.14 -15.85
CA GLU A 4 9.08 -19.40 -14.67
C GLU A 4 8.76 -17.90 -14.73
N LEU A 5 8.83 -17.27 -15.91
CA LEU A 5 8.47 -15.86 -16.07
C LEU A 5 6.97 -15.65 -15.83
N SER A 6 6.13 -16.60 -16.26
CA SER A 6 4.69 -16.58 -16.02
C SER A 6 4.38 -16.67 -14.53
N ASN A 7 5.05 -17.58 -13.81
CA ASN A 7 4.87 -17.75 -12.37
C ASN A 7 5.34 -16.50 -11.59
N HIS A 8 6.40 -15.84 -12.04
CA HIS A 8 6.90 -14.62 -11.42
C HIS A 8 5.93 -13.44 -11.64
N ILE A 9 5.41 -13.25 -12.84
CA ILE A 9 4.40 -12.23 -13.13
C ILE A 9 3.12 -12.50 -12.33
N GLN A 10 2.74 -13.76 -12.18
CA GLN A 10 1.57 -14.16 -11.39
C GLN A 10 1.77 -13.89 -9.90
N SER A 11 2.97 -14.16 -9.36
CA SER A 11 3.37 -13.78 -8.00
C SER A 11 3.35 -12.27 -7.76
N LEU A 12 3.79 -11.46 -8.74
CA LEU A 12 3.73 -10.00 -8.66
C LEU A 12 2.29 -9.46 -8.71
N ASN A 13 1.41 -10.11 -9.49
CA ASN A 13 -0.02 -9.80 -9.52
C ASN A 13 -0.76 -10.22 -8.25
N GLU A 14 -0.29 -11.26 -7.55
CA GLU A 14 -0.80 -11.66 -6.23
C GLU A 14 -0.27 -10.78 -5.10
N MET A 15 0.94 -10.22 -5.25
CA MET A 15 1.50 -9.21 -4.34
C MET A 15 0.78 -7.85 -4.45
N HIS A 16 0.06 -7.59 -5.55
CA HIS A 16 -0.98 -6.55 -5.60
C HIS A 16 -2.14 -6.97 -4.70
N LEU A 17 -1.98 -6.70 -3.39
CA LEU A 17 -2.97 -6.65 -2.33
C LEU A 17 -4.39 -6.98 -2.81
N ARG A 18 -4.74 -8.28 -2.88
CA ARG A 18 -6.14 -8.65 -2.77
C ARG A 18 -6.53 -8.30 -1.34
N PRO A 19 -7.38 -7.29 -1.10
CA PRO A 19 -7.84 -7.04 0.25
C PRO A 19 -8.58 -8.32 0.67
N GLN A 20 -8.08 -8.98 1.72
CA GLN A 20 -8.69 -10.16 2.34
C GLN A 20 -10.14 -9.91 2.83
N VAL A 21 -10.67 -8.70 2.65
CA VAL A 21 -11.99 -8.25 3.11
C VAL A 21 -13.14 -8.70 2.20
N TYR A 22 -12.88 -9.12 0.95
CA TYR A 22 -13.95 -9.64 0.08
C TYR A 22 -14.46 -11.04 0.46
N SER A 23 -13.79 -11.76 1.38
CA SER A 23 -14.21 -13.11 1.80
C SER A 23 -15.40 -13.12 2.78
N HIS A 24 -15.76 -11.96 3.36
CA HIS A 24 -16.86 -11.84 4.33
C HIS A 24 -18.11 -11.13 3.78
N LEU A 25 -18.11 -10.73 2.52
CA LEU A 25 -19.30 -10.17 1.86
C LEU A 25 -20.23 -11.33 1.45
N SER A 26 -21.05 -11.74 2.41
CA SER A 26 -22.22 -12.63 2.29
C SER A 26 -22.88 -12.60 0.90
N ASN A 27 -23.12 -13.80 0.36
CA ASN A 27 -23.71 -14.19 -0.93
C ASN A 27 -25.14 -13.65 -1.24
N ASN A 28 -25.44 -12.38 -0.99
CA ASN A 28 -26.74 -11.79 -1.33
C ASN A 28 -26.61 -10.84 -2.54
N PRO A 29 -27.10 -11.22 -3.73
CA PRO A 29 -26.95 -10.44 -4.96
C PRO A 29 -27.70 -9.10 -4.95
N ASP A 30 -28.59 -8.86 -3.98
CA ASP A 30 -29.45 -7.67 -3.93
C ASP A 30 -28.95 -6.54 -3.01
N LYS A 31 -27.85 -6.74 -2.27
CA LYS A 31 -27.18 -5.60 -1.62
C LYS A 31 -26.30 -4.91 -2.64
N ARG A 32 -26.91 -4.01 -3.44
CA ARG A 32 -26.15 -2.96 -4.14
C ARG A 32 -25.21 -2.35 -3.12
N MET A 33 -23.91 -2.41 -3.38
CA MET A 33 -22.90 -1.89 -2.46
C MET A 33 -23.23 -0.44 -2.14
N GLU A 34 -23.63 -0.17 -0.89
CA GLU A 34 -23.79 1.18 -0.40
C GLU A 34 -22.45 1.92 -0.62
N PRO A 35 -22.44 3.11 -1.24
CA PRO A 35 -21.22 3.88 -1.53
C PRO A 35 -20.32 4.06 -0.30
N ASN A 36 -20.92 4.01 0.89
CA ASN A 36 -20.30 4.12 2.21
C ASN A 36 -19.40 2.92 2.60
N SER A 37 -19.42 1.83 1.83
CA SER A 37 -18.60 0.63 2.08
C SER A 37 -17.15 0.83 1.61
N PHE A 38 -16.98 1.42 0.42
CA PHE A 38 -15.67 1.71 -0.17
C PHE A 38 -14.91 2.77 0.63
N HIS A 39 -15.63 3.78 1.14
CA HIS A 39 -15.03 4.78 2.03
C HIS A 39 -14.49 4.15 3.32
N ARG A 40 -15.15 3.14 3.89
CA ARG A 40 -14.65 2.45 5.10
C ARG A 40 -13.44 1.56 4.85
N LEU A 41 -13.30 0.99 3.65
CA LEU A 41 -12.11 0.22 3.27
C LEU A 41 -10.87 1.12 3.09
N ASN A 42 -11.04 2.31 2.49
CA ASN A 42 -9.98 3.32 2.42
C ASN A 42 -9.51 3.82 3.79
N ILE A 43 -10.37 3.73 4.82
CA ILE A 43 -10.02 4.16 6.18
C ILE A 43 -9.16 3.12 6.93
N LEU A 44 -9.23 1.83 6.56
CA LEU A 44 -8.59 0.77 7.34
C LEU A 44 -7.06 0.65 7.14
N TYR A 45 -6.52 1.12 6.01
CA TYR A 45 -5.09 0.98 5.69
C TYR A 45 -4.51 2.26 5.06
N ASN A 46 -4.76 3.41 5.70
CA ASN A 46 -4.26 4.69 5.20
C ASN A 46 -2.85 5.05 5.72
N LYS A 47 -2.27 4.27 6.64
CA LYS A 47 -0.96 4.55 7.26
C LYS A 47 0.15 3.69 6.69
N VAL A 48 1.27 4.32 6.33
CA VAL A 48 2.47 3.63 5.81
C VAL A 48 3.71 4.07 6.58
N VAL A 49 4.56 3.11 6.95
CA VAL A 49 5.88 3.36 7.54
C VAL A 49 6.95 2.94 6.55
N VAL A 50 7.87 3.85 6.22
CA VAL A 50 9.03 3.60 5.37
C VAL A 50 10.29 3.56 6.24
N ILE A 51 10.99 2.42 6.23
CA ILE A 51 12.25 2.21 6.97
C ILE A 51 13.43 2.36 6.01
N GLY A 52 14.37 3.23 6.38
CA GLY A 52 15.45 3.72 5.54
C GLY A 52 14.99 4.92 4.71
N LEU A 53 15.67 6.06 4.84
CA LEU A 53 15.38 7.33 4.14
C LEU A 53 16.57 7.77 3.28
N GLY A 54 17.38 6.81 2.83
CA GLY A 54 18.40 7.03 1.82
C GLY A 54 17.82 7.23 0.43
N GLN A 55 18.62 6.93 -0.60
CA GLN A 55 18.30 7.22 -2.00
C GLN A 55 17.00 6.58 -2.52
N LEU A 56 16.58 5.45 -1.95
CA LEU A 56 15.35 4.76 -2.37
C LEU A 56 14.17 5.09 -1.47
N GLY A 57 14.37 5.01 -0.15
CA GLY A 57 13.27 5.13 0.79
C GLY A 57 12.67 6.53 0.85
N LEU A 58 13.46 7.60 0.68
CA LEU A 58 12.91 8.96 0.67
C LEU A 58 12.00 9.22 -0.55
N PRO A 59 12.39 8.90 -1.80
CA PRO A 59 11.46 8.97 -2.93
C PRO A 59 10.20 8.12 -2.76
N VAL A 60 10.32 6.92 -2.18
CA VAL A 60 9.16 6.06 -1.90
C VAL A 60 8.23 6.71 -0.88
N ALA A 61 8.75 7.27 0.20
CA ALA A 61 7.95 7.97 1.21
C ALA A 61 7.22 9.18 0.60
N LYS A 62 7.88 9.95 -0.27
CA LYS A 62 7.26 11.06 -0.99
C LYS A 62 6.13 10.60 -1.91
N TYR A 63 6.39 9.58 -2.73
CA TYR A 63 5.40 9.00 -3.63
C TYR A 63 4.16 8.53 -2.85
N VAL A 64 4.34 7.73 -1.80
CA VAL A 64 3.22 7.20 -1.01
C VAL A 64 2.40 8.33 -0.36
N LYS A 65 3.07 9.37 0.16
CA LYS A 65 2.40 10.56 0.71
C LYS A 65 1.59 11.31 -0.35
N GLU A 66 2.17 11.55 -1.53
CA GLU A 66 1.52 12.21 -2.66
C GLU A 66 0.28 11.46 -3.16
N HIS A 67 0.20 10.15 -2.89
CA HIS A 67 -0.92 9.28 -3.28
C HIS A 67 -1.96 9.07 -2.16
N GLY A 68 -1.93 9.90 -1.11
CA GLY A 68 -3.02 10.00 -0.13
C GLY A 68 -2.88 9.12 1.11
N PHE A 69 -1.69 8.59 1.40
CA PHE A 69 -1.42 7.82 2.62
C PHE A 69 -0.77 8.70 3.70
N ASP A 70 -1.21 8.52 4.93
CA ASP A 70 -0.54 9.01 6.14
C ASP A 70 0.82 8.31 6.27
N THR A 71 1.88 9.01 5.88
CA THR A 71 3.21 8.41 5.70
C THR A 71 4.18 8.85 6.79
N TYR A 72 4.88 7.88 7.38
CA TYR A 72 5.92 8.08 8.38
C TYR A 72 7.25 7.51 7.87
N GLY A 73 8.34 8.22 8.08
CA GLY A 73 9.69 7.78 7.71
C GLY A 73 10.56 7.55 8.93
N TYR A 74 11.38 6.50 8.92
CA TYR A 74 12.41 6.25 9.94
C TYR A 74 13.73 5.85 9.31
N ASP A 75 14.82 6.40 9.82
CA ASP A 75 16.18 5.99 9.50
C ASP A 75 17.01 6.01 10.78
N ILE A 76 17.98 5.10 10.90
CA ILE A 76 18.93 5.09 12.02
C ILE A 76 19.86 6.29 11.98
N ASN A 77 20.08 6.84 10.78
CA ASN A 77 20.92 7.98 10.54
C ASN A 77 20.11 9.27 10.71
N GLN A 78 20.35 9.99 11.81
CA GLN A 78 19.69 11.27 12.09
C GLN A 78 19.86 12.30 10.98
N LYS A 79 20.96 12.27 10.21
CA LYS A 79 21.13 13.18 9.06
C LYS A 79 20.13 12.87 7.95
N ALA A 80 19.82 11.60 7.72
CA ALA A 80 18.80 11.20 6.74
C ALA A 80 17.40 11.63 7.19
N MET A 81 17.11 11.54 8.50
CA MET A 81 15.86 12.07 9.09
C MET A 81 15.72 13.58 8.86
N GLN A 82 16.73 14.37 9.21
CA GLN A 82 16.72 15.84 9.01
C GLN A 82 16.57 16.22 7.53
N SER A 83 17.24 15.49 6.64
CA SER A 83 17.15 15.72 5.19
C SER A 83 15.75 15.40 4.63
N ALA A 84 15.00 14.51 5.29
CA ALA A 84 13.63 14.15 4.89
C ALA A 84 12.58 15.15 5.41
N GLU A 85 12.90 15.92 6.45
CA GLU A 85 12.04 16.95 7.06
C GLU A 85 12.09 18.31 6.33
N THR A 86 13.10 18.54 5.49
CA THR A 86 13.34 19.80 4.76
C THR A 86 12.75 19.77 3.36
#